data_AF-A0A7C3YIW0-F1
#
_entry.id   AF-A0A7C3YIW0-F1
#
_cell.length_a   1.000
_cell.length_b   1.000
_cell.length_c   1.000
_cell.angle_alpha   90.00
_cell.angle_beta   90.00
_cell.angle_gamma   90.00
#
_symmetry.space_group_name_H-M   'P 1'
#
loop_
_entity.id
_entity.type
_entity.pdbx_description
1 polymer ?
#
loop_
_entity_poly.entity_id
_entity_poly.type
_entity_poly.pdbx_seq_one_letter_code
_entity_poly.pdbx_strand_id
1 'polypeptide(L)' 'MKYGIQNCPIEWAFSSGKAYNNPFSDIELDVVFTDPDGVEMRVPTFWSGDQTWRVRFSAPKTGL' A
#
# COMPACT_ATOMS: atom_id res chain seq x y z
N MET A 1 -3.93 -10.85 -11.91
CA MET A 1 -2.54 -11.06 -11.44
C MET A 1 -1.90 -9.69 -11.29
N LYS A 2 -1.36 -9.35 -10.12
CA LYS A 2 -0.65 -8.08 -9.92
C LYS A 2 0.84 -8.36 -10.08
N TYR A 3 1.54 -7.62 -10.94
CA TYR A 3 2.99 -7.69 -11.10
C TYR A 3 3.59 -6.29 -10.93
N GLY A 4 4.86 -6.22 -10.58
CA GLY A 4 5.63 -4.99 -10.51
C GLY A 4 6.94 -5.15 -11.29
N ILE A 5 7.61 -4.03 -11.56
CA ILE A 5 8.94 -4.01 -12.15
C ILE A 5 9.90 -3.53 -11.05
N GLN A 6 11.07 -4.16 -10.95
CA GLN A 6 12.09 -3.76 -9.97
C GLN A 6 12.42 -2.27 -10.13
N ASN A 7 12.54 -1.57 -9.00
CA ASN A 7 12.83 -0.13 -8.94
C ASN A 7 11.85 0.77 -9.71
N CYS A 8 10.65 0.27 -10.03
CA CYS A 8 9.59 1.05 -10.67
C CYS A 8 8.40 1.19 -9.70
N PRO A 9 7.86 2.41 -9.51
CA PRO A 9 6.75 2.63 -8.59
C PRO A 9 5.47 1.99 -9.14
N ILE A 10 4.78 1.26 -8.27
CA ILE A 10 3.41 0.81 -8.47
C ILE A 10 2.51 1.46 -7.43
N GLU A 11 1.23 1.64 -7.79
CA GLU A 11 0.23 2.21 -6.89
C GLU A 11 -0.98 1.29 -6.80
N TRP A 12 -1.45 1.06 -5.57
CA TRP A 12 -2.71 0.36 -5.30
C TRP A 12 -3.62 1.19 -4.43
N ALA A 13 -4.93 1.08 -4.68
CA ALA A 13 -5.97 1.72 -3.91
C ALA A 13 -6.75 0.69 -3.09
N PHE A 14 -7.14 1.09 -1.88
CA PHE A 14 -7.98 0.35 -0.96
C PHE A 14 -9.15 1.25 -0.56
N SER A 15 -10.37 0.72 -0.65
CA SER A 15 -11.58 1.45 -0.26
C SER A 15 -12.19 0.80 0.97
N SER A 16 -12.57 1.61 1.95
CA SER A 16 -13.30 1.16 3.14
C SER A 16 -14.81 1.10 2.85
N GLY A 17 -15.46 0.07 3.37
CA GLY A 17 -16.94 0.02 3.46
C GLY A 17 -17.50 0.80 4.66
N LYS A 18 -16.64 1.17 5.63
CA LYS A 18 -16.98 2.00 6.78
C LYS A 18 -16.57 3.44 6.53
N ALA A 19 -17.51 4.36 6.73
CA ALA A 19 -17.26 5.79 6.70
C ALA A 19 -16.54 6.25 7.97
N TYR A 20 -15.54 7.11 7.78
CA TYR A 20 -14.80 7.77 8.84
C TYR A 20 -15.11 9.27 8.80
N ASN A 21 -15.25 9.90 9.96
CA ASN A 21 -15.55 11.33 10.04
C ASN A 21 -14.33 12.16 9.66
N ASN A 22 -13.14 11.73 10.09
CA ASN A 22 -11.86 12.26 9.66
C ASN A 22 -10.98 11.13 9.12
N PRO A 23 -11.12 10.76 7.82
CA PRO A 23 -10.37 9.66 7.20
C PRO A 23 -8.85 9.80 7.26
N PHE A 24 -8.34 11.02 7.44
CA PHE A 24 -6.91 11.28 7.55
C PHE A 24 -6.33 10.90 8.92
N SER A 25 -7.11 11.02 10.00
CA SER A 25 -6.61 10.80 11.38
C SER A 25 -7.27 9.64 12.13
N ASP A 26 -8.50 9.26 11.76
CA ASP A 26 -9.29 8.27 12.50
C ASP A 26 -8.82 6.82 12.25
N ILE A 27 -7.95 6.64 11.25
CA ILE A 27 -7.46 5.35 10.82
C ILE A 27 -6.01 5.46 10.35
N GLU A 28 -5.22 4.48 10.76
CA GLU A 28 -3.91 4.20 10.18
C GLU A 28 -4.03 2.92 9.34
N LEU A 29 -3.50 2.97 8.12
CA LEU A 29 -3.44 1.82 7.22
C LEU A 29 -2.04 1.70 6.65
N ASP A 30 -1.44 0.54 6.87
CA ASP A 30 -0.16 0.14 6.31
C ASP A 30 -0.33 -1.10 5.43
N VAL A 31 0.52 -1.23 4.42
CA VAL A 31 0.64 -2.45 3.61
C VAL A 31 1.97 -3.11 3.93
N VAL A 32 1.93 -4.41 4.22
CA VAL A 32 3.15 -5.22 4.42
C VAL A 32 3.46 -5.96 3.13
N PHE A 33 4.64 -5.70 2.58
CA PHE A 33 5.21 -6.42 1.45
C PHE A 33 6.25 -7.40 1.97
N THR A 34 6.16 -8.66 1.57
CA THR A 34 7.18 -9.67 1.89
C THR A 34 8.03 -9.92 0.64
N ASP A 35 9.34 -9.77 0.76
CA ASP A 35 10.27 -10.09 -0.33
C ASP A 35 10.52 -11.61 -0.45
N PRO A 36 11.20 -12.08 -1.51
CA PRO A 36 11.47 -13.50 -1.71
C PRO A 36 12.33 -14.16 -0.62
N ASP A 37 13.09 -13.38 0.15
CA ASP A 37 13.90 -13.86 1.28
C ASP A 37 13.08 -13.89 2.58
N GLY A 38 11.79 -13.52 2.54
CA GLY A 38 10.90 -13.45 3.70
C GLY A 38 11.00 -12.13 4.48
N VAL A 39 11.72 -11.13 3.97
CA VAL A 39 11.85 -9.83 4.64
C VAL A 39 10.57 -9.02 4.47
N GLU A 40 9.99 -8.59 5.59
CA GLU A 40 8.82 -7.71 5.59
C GLU A 40 9.22 -6.23 5.49
N MET A 41 8.54 -5.52 4.60
CA MET A 41 8.60 -4.07 4.44
C MET A 41 7.21 -3.51 4.72
N ARG A 42 7.07 -2.77 5.83
CA ARG A 42 5.85 -2.03 6.15
C ARG A 42 5.88 -0.68 5.46
N VAL A 43 4.89 -0.43 4.62
CA VAL A 43 4.79 0.79 3.81
C VAL A 43 3.49 1.52 4.17
N PRO A 44 3.59 2.77 4.64
CA PRO A 44 2.40 3.53 5.00
C PRO A 44 1.60 3.89 3.78
N THR A 45 0.27 3.81 3.92
CA THR A 45 -0.64 4.38 2.93
C THR A 45 -0.83 5.87 3.16
N PHE A 46 -1.38 6.55 2.16
CA PHE A 46 -1.88 7.92 2.28
C PHE A 46 -3.35 7.98 1.93
N TRP A 47 -4.11 8.81 2.64
CA TRP A 47 -5.49 9.11 2.28
C TRP A 47 -5.51 9.86 0.95
N SER A 48 -6.32 9.38 0.00
CA SER A 48 -6.40 9.93 -1.35
C SER A 48 -7.78 10.50 -1.70
N GLY A 49 -8.59 10.83 -0.69
CA GLY A 49 -9.97 11.29 -0.85
C GLY A 49 -11.01 10.21 -0.53
N ASP A 50 -12.22 10.67 -0.19
CA ASP A 50 -13.35 9.83 0.22
C ASP A 50 -12.94 8.77 1.26
N GLN A 51 -13.35 7.53 1.04
CA GLN A 51 -12.99 6.37 1.84
C GLN A 51 -11.86 5.57 1.19
N THR A 52 -10.91 6.25 0.54
CA THR A 52 -9.83 5.60 -0.23
C THR A 52 -8.44 5.95 0.30
N TRP A 53 -7.62 4.92 0.48
CA TRP A 53 -6.21 5.02 0.79
C TRP A 53 -5.38 4.36 -0.29
N ARG A 54 -4.21 4.92 -0.57
CA ARG A 54 -3.29 4.42 -1.59
C ARG A 54 -1.93 4.12 -1.00
N VAL A 55 -1.28 3.11 -1.55
CA VAL A 55 0.13 2.82 -1.29
C VAL A 55 0.92 3.01 -2.57
N ARG A 56 2.12 3.56 -2.46
CA ARG A 56 3.14 3.54 -3.51
C ARG A 56 4.32 2.71 -3.05
N PHE A 57 4.73 1.77 -3.88
CA PHE A 57 5.83 0.89 -3.56
C PHE A 57 6.71 0.65 -4.79
N SER A 58 8.01 0.62 -4.60
CA SER A 58 8.99 0.23 -5.61
C SER A 58 9.75 -0.97 -5.07
N ALA A 59 9.56 -2.14 -5.68
CA ALA A 59 10.21 -3.35 -5.21
C ALA A 59 11.74 -3.23 -5.39
N PRO A 60 12.55 -3.38 -4.32
CA PRO A 60 14.00 -3.31 -4.43
C PRO A 60 14.60 -4.58 -5.05
N LYS A 61 13.85 -5.69 -5.02
CA LYS A 61 14.26 -7.00 -5.53
C LYS A 61 13.19 -7.56 -6.46
N THR A 62 13.63 -8.25 -7.50
CA THR A 62 12.78 -9.13 -8.31
C THR A 62 12.33 -10.33 -7.49
N GLY A 63 11.09 -10.79 -7.67
CA GLY A 63 10.57 -12.02 -7.08
C GLY A 63 10.15 -13.06 -8.12
N LEU A 64 9.49 -14.12 -7.64
CA LEU A 64 8.91 -15.23 -8.43
C LEU A 64 7.95 -14.76 -9.53
#